data_AF-A0A2S7SUW4-F1
#
_entry.id   AF-A0A2S7SUW4-F1
#
_cell.length_a   1.000
_cell.length_b   1.000
_cell.length_c   1.000
_cell.angle_alpha   90.00
_cell.angle_beta   90.00
_cell.angle_gamma   90.00
#
_symmetry.space_group_name_H-M   'P 1'
#
loop_
_entity.id
_entity.type
_entity.pdbx_description
1 polymer ?
#
loop_
_entity_poly.entity_id
_entity_poly.type
_entity_poly.pdbx_seq_one_letter_code
_entity_poly.pdbx_strand_id
1 'polypeptide(L)'
;MIDGGKITAILSNFVDWQGQVGIEISATFNVATGEQIERVYNNGMTKVRAYTGSFERYNLKVIETAEFKNGTEVKTYVLIITGSLHKNHFSGKNYQRFTFWDLQIEIQHLCHSLQLRAENLIIQNLEIGLNIALPWDASKFIHHCVLFHGTSPFRSYTPDKNGVIIGRVAMHSHYSVKCYDKGLQNNLSSPLMRFEVRCIKMQYLSKYNILTLADLTDRDKMRSLVSILSTAWNNVLVSDRDVDTNLPSLSVADRALLVNGRHRRFWEQLHACNRSLFNRRRIKFKELNRKHSATNAHQNISKLIIEEWDSLFLDGTFLPVAKIGSDDGRENIPTIKIKSKSVLNHILKQPSIPAPITPLKSITPISGNEGRIAEKDNINQDKIEVEEAIDIDTPEVLENLTTEQCLQENQEHDNRAPIELTAKAINTAAPIRQEQVSATLEKQGRQAMMQRLKTTLRLVAITLKRLLLRHGK
;
A
#
# COMPACT_ATOMS: atom_id res chain seq x y z
N MET A 1 8.06 -8.03 -3.54
CA MET A 1 6.99 -8.85 -4.12
C MET A 1 5.74 -8.86 -3.24
N ILE A 2 5.67 -9.68 -2.18
CA ILE A 2 4.62 -9.63 -1.15
C ILE A 2 5.27 -9.16 0.15
N ASP A 3 4.78 -8.07 0.76
CA ASP A 3 5.31 -7.60 2.04
C ASP A 3 4.56 -8.27 3.19
N GLY A 4 3.32 -7.84 3.44
CA GLY A 4 2.51 -8.34 4.53
C GLY A 4 1.04 -8.45 4.20
N GLY A 5 0.32 -9.07 5.11
CA GLY A 5 -1.09 -9.34 4.94
C GLY A 5 -1.76 -9.76 6.23
N LYS A 6 -3.07 -9.88 6.14
CA LYS A 6 -3.91 -10.53 7.14
C LYS A 6 -4.39 -11.83 6.52
N ILE A 7 -4.13 -12.92 7.21
CA ILE A 7 -4.49 -14.28 6.80
C ILE A 7 -5.39 -14.86 7.89
N THR A 8 -6.36 -15.67 7.50
CA THR A 8 -7.28 -16.33 8.44
C THR A 8 -7.38 -17.81 8.18
N ALA A 9 -7.47 -18.60 9.24
CA ALA A 9 -7.71 -20.03 9.21
C ALA A 9 -8.83 -20.39 10.17
N ILE A 10 -9.57 -21.47 9.87
CA ILE A 10 -10.49 -22.08 10.82
C ILE A 10 -9.73 -23.20 11.54
N LEU A 11 -9.77 -23.18 12.88
CA LEU A 11 -9.21 -24.27 13.69
C LEU A 11 -10.36 -25.20 14.11
N SER A 12 -10.12 -26.51 14.04
CA SER A 12 -11.06 -27.53 14.53
C SER A 12 -11.14 -27.51 16.06
N ASN A 13 -9.99 -27.43 16.72
CA ASN A 13 -9.86 -27.33 18.17
C ASN A 13 -8.68 -26.40 18.51
N PHE A 14 -8.97 -25.33 19.24
CA PHE A 14 -7.94 -24.37 19.65
C PHE A 14 -6.93 -24.96 20.65
N VAL A 15 -7.39 -25.75 21.62
CA VAL A 15 -6.52 -26.30 22.68
C VAL A 15 -5.54 -27.33 22.10
N ASP A 16 -6.04 -28.24 21.25
CA ASP A 16 -5.19 -29.25 20.61
C ASP A 16 -4.17 -28.58 19.68
N TRP A 17 -4.61 -27.61 18.88
CA TRP A 17 -3.71 -26.85 18.00
C TRP A 17 -2.63 -26.13 18.81
N GLN A 18 -3.01 -25.44 19.89
CA GLN A 18 -2.06 -24.74 20.75
C GLN A 18 -1.02 -25.70 21.37
N GLY A 19 -1.46 -26.87 21.85
CA GLY A 19 -0.59 -27.90 22.39
C GLY A 19 0.38 -28.49 21.36
N GLN A 20 -0.06 -28.63 20.10
CA GLN A 20 0.78 -29.13 19.01
C GLN A 20 1.85 -28.13 18.57
N VAL A 21 1.52 -26.84 18.47
CA VAL A 21 2.47 -25.81 18.02
C VAL A 21 3.38 -25.32 19.13
N GLY A 22 3.02 -25.53 20.40
CA GLY A 22 3.83 -25.12 21.55
C GLY A 22 3.96 -23.60 21.71
N ILE A 23 3.00 -22.82 21.19
CA ILE A 23 3.01 -21.36 21.23
C ILE A 23 2.15 -20.86 22.39
N GLU A 24 2.70 -19.96 23.18
CA GLU A 24 1.94 -19.29 24.23
C GLU A 24 0.95 -18.29 23.62
N ILE A 25 -0.34 -18.51 23.88
CA ILE A 25 -1.44 -17.66 23.45
C ILE A 25 -2.26 -17.34 24.70
N SER A 26 -2.36 -16.05 25.02
CA SER A 26 -2.94 -15.55 26.26
C SER A 26 -4.30 -14.91 26.03
N ALA A 27 -5.18 -15.04 27.03
CA ALA A 27 -6.44 -14.32 27.11
C ALA A 27 -6.26 -12.99 27.85
N THR A 28 -7.14 -12.02 27.58
CA THR A 28 -7.18 -10.76 28.32
C THR A 28 -8.19 -10.85 29.45
N PHE A 29 -7.82 -10.36 30.64
CA PHE A 29 -8.65 -10.36 31.84
C PHE A 29 -8.89 -8.93 32.34
N ASN A 30 -10.04 -8.71 32.97
CA ASN A 30 -10.30 -7.50 33.73
C ASN A 30 -9.49 -7.54 35.02
N VAL A 31 -8.65 -6.52 35.23
CA VAL A 31 -7.74 -6.45 36.38
C VAL A 31 -8.50 -6.36 37.72
N ALA A 32 -9.66 -5.71 37.75
CA ALA A 32 -10.43 -5.52 38.98
C ALA A 32 -11.25 -6.76 39.34
N THR A 33 -11.86 -7.44 38.35
CA THR A 33 -12.76 -8.58 38.61
C THR A 33 -12.07 -9.94 38.47
N GLY A 34 -10.92 -10.01 37.81
CA GLY A 34 -10.27 -11.27 37.43
C GLY A 34 -11.02 -12.03 36.32
N GLU A 35 -12.14 -11.50 35.82
CA GLU A 35 -12.93 -12.16 34.78
C GLU A 35 -12.29 -12.01 33.41
N GLN A 36 -12.38 -13.06 32.59
CA GLN A 36 -11.94 -12.99 31.20
C GLN A 36 -12.83 -11.99 30.43
N ILE A 37 -12.21 -11.15 29.62
CA ILE A 37 -12.93 -10.22 28.77
C ILE A 37 -13.65 -10.99 27.65
N GLU A 38 -14.97 -11.02 27.71
CA GLU A 38 -15.84 -11.55 26.65
C GLU A 38 -16.80 -10.49 26.12
N ARG A 39 -17.14 -10.59 24.83
CA ARG A 39 -18.22 -9.80 24.23
C ARG A 39 -19.46 -10.66 24.07
N VAL A 40 -20.56 -10.18 24.63
CA VAL A 40 -21.84 -10.89 24.62
C VAL A 40 -22.79 -10.20 23.65
N TYR A 41 -23.41 -10.98 22.77
CA TYR A 41 -24.39 -10.53 21.79
C TYR A 41 -25.67 -11.35 21.93
N ASN A 42 -26.75 -10.87 21.29
CA ASN A 42 -28.03 -11.59 21.18
C ASN A 42 -28.55 -12.08 22.55
N ASN A 43 -28.59 -11.18 23.54
CA ASN A 43 -29.04 -11.48 24.91
C ASN A 43 -28.34 -12.68 25.57
N GLY A 44 -27.05 -12.92 25.28
CA GLY A 44 -26.30 -14.04 25.86
C GLY A 44 -26.16 -15.25 24.95
N MET A 45 -26.87 -15.29 23.82
CA MET A 45 -26.82 -16.44 22.90
C MET A 45 -25.50 -16.56 22.16
N THR A 46 -24.73 -15.47 22.03
CA THR A 46 -23.42 -15.49 21.37
C THR A 46 -22.39 -14.85 22.28
N LYS A 47 -21.31 -15.58 22.56
CA LYS A 47 -20.16 -15.09 23.32
C LYS A 47 -18.92 -15.14 22.44
N VAL A 48 -18.14 -14.06 22.46
CA VAL A 48 -16.91 -13.94 21.69
C VAL A 48 -15.75 -13.64 22.61
N ARG A 49 -14.71 -14.48 22.54
CA ARG A 49 -13.46 -14.33 23.28
C ARG A 49 -12.30 -14.16 22.30
N ALA A 50 -11.31 -13.38 22.70
CA ALA A 50 -10.12 -13.16 21.92
C ALA A 50 -8.89 -13.59 22.72
N TYR A 51 -8.00 -14.30 22.04
CA TYR A 51 -6.72 -14.71 22.56
C TYR A 51 -5.63 -14.18 21.63
N THR A 52 -4.50 -13.77 22.18
CA THR A 52 -3.40 -13.17 21.42
C THR A 52 -2.08 -13.83 21.76
N GLY A 53 -1.22 -13.95 20.77
CA GLY A 53 0.15 -14.39 20.95
C GLY A 53 0.99 -13.93 19.77
N SER A 54 2.22 -14.43 19.73
CA SER A 54 3.13 -14.15 18.62
C SER A 54 3.86 -15.40 18.22
N PHE A 55 4.06 -15.55 16.92
CA PHE A 55 4.99 -16.51 16.35
C PHE A 55 6.03 -15.71 15.57
N GLU A 56 7.26 -15.68 16.06
CA GLU A 56 8.33 -14.84 15.49
C GLU A 56 7.86 -13.38 15.31
N ARG A 57 7.76 -12.87 14.09
CA ARG A 57 7.28 -11.50 13.81
C ARG A 57 5.82 -11.43 13.38
N TYR A 58 5.10 -12.55 13.47
CA TYR A 58 3.66 -12.61 13.26
C TYR A 58 2.91 -12.41 14.56
N ASN A 59 1.89 -11.56 14.50
CA ASN A 59 0.89 -11.47 15.56
C ASN A 59 -0.20 -12.48 15.26
N LEU A 60 -0.46 -13.34 16.24
CA LEU A 60 -1.52 -14.33 16.21
C LEU A 60 -2.69 -13.84 17.06
N LYS A 61 -3.90 -14.00 16.54
CA LYS A 61 -5.12 -13.76 17.29
C LYS A 61 -6.12 -14.87 17.02
N VAL A 62 -6.55 -15.57 18.06
CA VAL A 62 -7.63 -16.55 17.96
C VAL A 62 -8.92 -15.89 18.43
N ILE A 63 -9.95 -15.95 17.60
CA ILE A 63 -11.31 -15.56 17.96
C ILE A 63 -12.11 -16.84 18.22
N GLU A 64 -12.49 -17.07 19.47
CA GLU A 64 -13.48 -18.07 19.84
C GLU A 64 -14.87 -17.43 19.77
N THR A 65 -15.77 -18.03 19.00
CA THR A 65 -17.20 -17.69 19.02
C THR A 65 -17.97 -18.89 19.53
N ALA A 66 -18.63 -18.74 20.67
CA ALA A 66 -19.55 -19.71 21.23
C ALA A 66 -21.00 -19.27 20.95
N GLU A 67 -21.76 -20.12 20.28
CA GLU A 67 -23.17 -19.89 19.98
C GLU A 67 -24.04 -20.95 20.65
N PHE A 68 -25.04 -20.51 21.40
CA PHE A 68 -26.06 -21.38 21.97
C PHE A 68 -27.18 -21.59 20.95
N LYS A 69 -27.30 -22.82 20.46
CA LYS A 69 -28.36 -23.25 19.53
C LYS A 69 -29.02 -24.51 20.06
N ASN A 70 -30.35 -24.49 20.17
CA ASN A 70 -31.15 -25.64 20.60
C ASN A 70 -30.66 -26.28 21.92
N GLY A 71 -30.25 -25.46 22.89
CA GLY A 71 -29.74 -25.93 24.19
C GLY A 71 -28.30 -26.45 24.18
N THR A 72 -27.60 -26.43 23.05
CA THR A 72 -26.19 -26.86 22.93
C THR A 72 -25.29 -25.66 22.61
N GLU A 73 -24.14 -25.58 23.26
CA GLU A 73 -23.09 -24.61 22.92
C GLU A 73 -22.22 -25.17 21.79
N VAL A 74 -22.12 -24.43 20.68
CA VAL A 74 -21.22 -24.75 19.57
C VAL A 74 -20.13 -23.70 19.51
N LYS A 75 -18.87 -24.14 19.56
CA LYS A 75 -17.70 -23.26 19.49
C LYS A 75 -17.04 -23.31 18.12
N THR A 76 -16.62 -22.15 17.64
CA THR A 76 -15.83 -22.00 16.43
C THR A 76 -14.60 -21.16 16.72
N TYR A 77 -13.49 -21.49 16.06
CA TYR A 77 -12.20 -20.85 16.30
C TYR A 77 -11.65 -20.31 14.99
N VAL A 78 -11.43 -19.00 14.92
CA VAL A 78 -10.79 -18.36 13.78
C VAL A 78 -9.42 -17.86 14.21
N LEU A 79 -8.38 -18.45 13.65
CA LEU A 79 -7.02 -17.93 13.76
C LEU A 79 -6.83 -16.80 12.76
N ILE A 80 -6.31 -15.68 13.23
CA ILE A 80 -5.93 -14.52 12.44
C ILE A 80 -4.43 -14.35 12.58
N ILE A 81 -3.72 -14.39 11.45
CA ILE A 81 -2.28 -14.18 11.36
C ILE A 81 -2.07 -12.83 10.69
N THR A 82 -1.30 -11.95 11.33
CA THR A 82 -0.95 -10.64 10.78
C THR A 82 0.55 -10.40 10.90
N GLY A 83 1.16 -9.94 9.82
CA GLY A 83 2.60 -9.69 9.79
C GLY A 83 3.10 -9.48 8.36
N SER A 84 4.42 -9.41 8.23
CA SER A 84 5.12 -9.30 6.94
C SER A 84 5.94 -10.56 6.71
N LEU A 85 5.64 -11.27 5.62
CA LEU A 85 6.42 -12.42 5.14
C LEU A 85 7.86 -11.99 4.87
N HIS A 86 8.04 -10.85 4.20
CA HIS A 86 9.37 -10.28 3.91
C HIS A 86 10.15 -10.01 5.20
N LYS A 87 9.55 -9.29 6.16
CA LYS A 87 10.22 -8.97 7.43
C LYS A 87 10.51 -10.21 8.25
N ASN A 88 9.63 -11.21 8.24
CA ASN A 88 9.89 -12.43 8.99
C ASN A 88 11.10 -13.18 8.42
N HIS A 89 11.11 -13.39 7.10
CA HIS A 89 12.20 -14.03 6.37
C HIS A 89 13.57 -13.36 6.60
N PHE A 90 13.64 -12.02 6.54
CA PHE A 90 14.89 -11.27 6.74
C PHE A 90 15.05 -10.69 8.15
N SER A 91 14.56 -11.40 9.16
CA SER A 91 14.78 -11.11 10.58
C SER A 91 14.50 -9.64 10.97
N GLY A 92 13.46 -9.05 10.39
CA GLY A 92 12.92 -7.72 10.70
C GLY A 92 13.18 -6.68 9.62
N LYS A 93 14.06 -6.99 8.66
CA LYS A 93 14.43 -6.09 7.56
C LYS A 93 13.50 -6.33 6.37
N ASN A 94 13.19 -5.28 5.60
CA ASN A 94 12.41 -5.42 4.36
C ASN A 94 12.89 -4.55 3.19
N TYR A 95 14.19 -4.26 3.18
CA TYR A 95 14.87 -3.58 2.07
C TYR A 95 15.63 -4.58 1.18
N GLN A 96 15.84 -5.81 1.65
CA GLN A 96 16.42 -6.90 0.87
C GLN A 96 15.54 -7.22 -0.33
N ARG A 97 16.14 -7.84 -1.34
CA ARG A 97 15.39 -8.46 -2.41
C ARG A 97 14.71 -9.72 -1.85
N PHE A 98 13.38 -9.76 -1.93
CA PHE A 98 12.55 -10.89 -1.49
C PHE A 98 11.99 -11.58 -2.74
N THR A 99 12.66 -12.65 -3.14
CA THR A 99 12.42 -13.40 -4.39
C THR A 99 11.21 -14.32 -4.26
N PHE A 100 10.74 -14.84 -5.39
CA PHE A 100 9.68 -15.86 -5.42
C PHE A 100 10.04 -17.09 -4.59
N TRP A 101 11.31 -17.50 -4.63
CA TRP A 101 11.83 -18.60 -3.84
C TRP A 101 11.77 -18.31 -2.33
N ASP A 102 12.22 -17.13 -1.90
CA ASP A 102 12.16 -16.71 -0.49
C ASP A 102 10.72 -16.69 0.03
N LEU A 103 9.78 -16.25 -0.80
CA LEU A 103 8.35 -16.27 -0.48
C LEU A 103 7.83 -17.70 -0.29
N GLN A 104 8.22 -18.64 -1.15
CA GLN A 104 7.82 -20.04 -1.02
C GLN A 104 8.39 -20.66 0.26
N ILE A 105 9.67 -20.41 0.57
CA ILE A 105 10.31 -20.85 1.82
C ILE A 105 9.55 -20.30 3.02
N GLU A 106 9.26 -19.00 3.02
CA GLU A 106 8.60 -18.35 4.15
C GLU A 106 7.18 -18.88 4.37
N ILE A 107 6.43 -19.10 3.29
CA ILE A 107 5.10 -19.71 3.37
C ILE A 107 5.18 -21.12 3.94
N GLN A 108 6.16 -21.92 3.50
CA GLN A 108 6.38 -23.27 4.00
C GLN A 108 6.76 -23.26 5.49
N HIS A 109 7.67 -22.37 5.90
CA HIS A 109 8.09 -22.19 7.30
C HIS A 109 6.91 -21.84 8.20
N LEU A 110 6.11 -20.84 7.81
CA LEU A 110 4.90 -20.43 8.53
C LEU A 110 3.90 -21.59 8.66
N CYS A 111 3.62 -22.30 7.56
CA CYS A 111 2.66 -23.41 7.58
C CYS A 111 3.15 -24.58 8.44
N HIS A 112 4.43 -24.97 8.32
CA HIS A 112 5.00 -26.07 9.09
C HIS A 112 5.02 -25.73 10.59
N SER A 113 5.49 -24.54 10.95
CA SER A 113 5.63 -24.14 12.35
C SER A 113 4.27 -24.02 13.05
N LEU A 114 3.24 -23.58 12.33
CA LEU A 114 1.89 -23.45 12.88
C LEU A 114 1.01 -24.69 12.66
N GLN A 115 1.54 -25.78 12.07
CA GLN A 115 0.77 -26.99 11.72
C GLN A 115 -0.49 -26.66 10.89
N LEU A 116 -0.33 -25.77 9.90
CA LEU A 116 -1.41 -25.31 9.02
C LEU A 116 -1.16 -25.74 7.57
N ARG A 117 -2.23 -25.72 6.79
CA ARG A 117 -2.19 -25.99 5.35
C ARG A 117 -2.42 -24.71 4.56
N ALA A 118 -1.52 -24.39 3.63
CA ALA A 118 -1.58 -23.15 2.85
C ALA A 118 -2.90 -22.96 2.08
N GLU A 119 -3.57 -24.05 1.67
CA GLU A 119 -4.85 -24.00 0.96
C GLU A 119 -6.02 -23.56 1.85
N ASN A 120 -5.88 -23.74 3.18
CA ASN A 120 -6.90 -23.35 4.17
C ASN A 120 -6.66 -21.93 4.73
N LEU A 121 -5.56 -21.29 4.35
CA LEU A 121 -5.15 -19.97 4.82
C LEU A 121 -5.71 -18.89 3.90
N ILE A 122 -6.86 -18.33 4.26
CA ILE A 122 -7.56 -17.32 3.46
C ILE A 122 -6.91 -15.95 3.64
N ILE A 123 -6.50 -15.34 2.54
CA ILE A 123 -6.01 -13.96 2.51
C ILE A 123 -7.18 -13.01 2.71
N GLN A 124 -7.04 -12.04 3.60
CA GLN A 124 -8.02 -10.98 3.87
C GLN A 124 -7.58 -9.63 3.31
N ASN A 125 -6.26 -9.40 3.29
CA ASN A 125 -5.62 -8.28 2.62
C ASN A 125 -4.17 -8.65 2.26
N LEU A 126 -3.60 -7.95 1.29
CA LEU A 126 -2.26 -8.22 0.77
C LEU A 126 -1.56 -6.92 0.38
N GLU A 127 -0.31 -6.76 0.78
CA GLU A 127 0.58 -5.69 0.33
C GLU A 127 1.54 -6.23 -0.72
N ILE A 128 1.40 -5.71 -1.94
CA ILE A 128 2.28 -6.03 -3.06
C ILE A 128 3.20 -4.83 -3.26
N GLY A 129 4.51 -5.03 -3.29
CA GLY A 129 5.43 -3.91 -3.40
C GLY A 129 6.85 -4.28 -3.83
N LEU A 130 7.55 -3.29 -4.37
CA LEU A 130 8.92 -3.41 -4.87
C LEU A 130 9.81 -2.32 -4.28
N ASN A 131 11.07 -2.68 -4.05
CA ASN A 131 12.16 -1.74 -3.79
C ASN A 131 12.81 -1.42 -5.13
N ILE A 132 12.83 -0.15 -5.52
CA ILE A 132 13.30 0.34 -6.81
C ILE A 132 14.51 1.24 -6.55
N ALA A 133 15.68 0.83 -7.01
CA ALA A 133 16.86 1.67 -6.98
C ALA A 133 16.68 2.83 -7.97
N LEU A 134 16.89 4.05 -7.50
CA LEU A 134 16.76 5.25 -8.34
C LEU A 134 18.15 5.83 -8.62
N PRO A 135 18.43 6.31 -9.84
CA PRO A 135 19.67 7.01 -10.14
C PRO A 135 19.65 8.47 -9.65
N TRP A 136 18.57 8.90 -9.00
CA TRP A 136 18.38 10.21 -8.39
C TRP A 136 17.83 10.07 -6.96
N ASP A 137 17.80 11.18 -6.24
CA ASP A 137 17.31 11.25 -4.86
C ASP A 137 15.82 10.85 -4.76
N ALA A 138 15.55 9.79 -3.99
CA ALA A 138 14.20 9.24 -3.85
C ALA A 138 13.28 10.20 -3.10
N SER A 139 13.74 10.79 -1.99
CA SER A 139 12.98 11.75 -1.20
C SER A 139 12.55 12.96 -2.04
N LYS A 140 13.48 13.64 -2.72
CA LYS A 140 13.18 14.78 -3.60
C LYS A 140 12.17 14.40 -4.68
N PHE A 141 12.33 13.25 -5.32
CA PHE A 141 11.38 12.76 -6.31
C PHE A 141 9.97 12.55 -5.72
N ILE A 142 9.87 11.85 -4.58
CA ILE A 142 8.58 11.55 -3.95
C ILE A 142 7.87 12.82 -3.50
N HIS A 143 8.59 13.77 -2.90
CA HIS A 143 8.00 14.99 -2.33
C HIS A 143 7.63 16.03 -3.40
N HIS A 144 8.44 16.18 -4.45
CA HIS A 144 8.25 17.26 -5.43
C HIS A 144 7.64 16.82 -6.75
N CYS A 145 7.73 15.53 -7.10
CA CYS A 145 7.30 15.04 -8.41
C CYS A 145 6.05 14.16 -8.34
N VAL A 146 5.80 13.42 -7.25
CA VAL A 146 4.64 12.52 -7.13
C VAL A 146 3.41 13.27 -6.59
N LEU A 147 2.43 13.53 -7.47
CA LEU A 147 1.30 14.44 -7.16
C LEU A 147 -0.01 13.71 -6.85
N PHE A 148 -0.48 12.86 -7.78
CA PHE A 148 -1.79 12.19 -7.72
C PHE A 148 -1.70 10.73 -8.15
N HIS A 149 -2.64 9.91 -7.69
CA HIS A 149 -2.95 8.61 -8.26
C HIS A 149 -4.41 8.58 -8.72
N GLY A 150 -4.62 8.52 -10.04
CA GLY A 150 -5.95 8.74 -10.62
C GLY A 150 -6.46 10.14 -10.25
N THR A 151 -7.57 10.19 -9.52
CA THR A 151 -8.18 11.43 -8.97
C THR A 151 -7.87 11.66 -7.49
N SER A 152 -7.15 10.74 -6.83
CA SER A 152 -6.80 10.87 -5.42
C SER A 152 -5.43 11.54 -5.28
N PRO A 153 -5.28 12.63 -4.49
CA PRO A 153 -3.98 13.23 -4.23
C PRO A 153 -3.12 12.30 -3.38
N PHE A 154 -1.81 12.32 -3.61
CA PHE A 154 -0.85 11.74 -2.69
C PHE A 154 -0.70 12.67 -1.46
N ARG A 155 -1.08 12.14 -0.30
CA ARG A 155 -0.93 12.80 1.00
C ARG A 155 0.37 12.35 1.65
N SER A 156 1.04 13.26 2.34
CA SER A 156 2.24 12.94 3.13
C SER A 156 1.92 11.96 4.24
N TYR A 157 2.91 11.13 4.59
CA TYR A 157 2.86 10.36 5.83
C TYR A 157 2.88 11.29 7.04
N THR A 158 2.44 10.76 8.17
CA THR A 158 2.71 11.40 9.46
C THR A 158 4.22 11.49 9.64
N PRO A 159 4.76 12.66 10.02
CA PRO A 159 6.18 12.79 10.36
C PRO A 159 6.58 11.82 11.47
N ASP A 160 7.82 11.34 11.44
CA ASP A 160 8.38 10.60 12.56
C ASP A 160 8.67 11.53 13.76
N LYS A 161 9.25 10.96 14.83
CA LYS A 161 9.60 11.70 16.04
C LYS A 161 10.57 12.87 15.82
N ASN A 162 11.30 12.88 14.71
CA ASN A 162 12.25 13.91 14.33
C ASN A 162 11.68 14.87 13.27
N GLY A 163 10.39 14.77 12.95
CA GLY A 163 9.74 15.57 11.92
C GLY A 163 9.98 15.09 10.48
N VAL A 164 10.61 13.92 10.28
CA VAL A 164 10.93 13.41 8.94
C VAL A 164 9.71 12.75 8.33
N ILE A 165 9.33 13.20 7.13
CA ILE A 165 8.27 12.59 6.32
C ILE A 165 8.93 11.69 5.28
N ILE A 166 8.82 10.38 5.44
CA ILE A 166 9.52 9.43 4.54
C ILE A 166 8.79 9.16 3.22
N GLY A 167 7.54 9.59 3.06
CA GLY A 167 6.79 9.29 1.85
C GLY A 167 5.34 9.74 1.82
N ARG A 168 4.60 9.16 0.86
CA ARG A 168 3.23 9.55 0.51
C ARG A 168 2.32 8.36 0.23
N VAL A 169 1.02 8.55 0.46
CA VAL A 169 -0.05 7.58 0.18
C VAL A 169 -1.21 8.23 -0.56
N ALA A 170 -1.77 7.52 -1.53
CA ALA A 170 -3.07 7.78 -2.12
C ALA A 170 -4.05 6.70 -1.68
N MET A 171 -5.16 7.11 -1.05
CA MET A 171 -6.18 6.20 -0.52
C MET A 171 -7.32 6.02 -1.53
N HIS A 172 -7.75 4.77 -1.70
CA HIS A 172 -8.96 4.40 -2.44
C HIS A 172 -9.82 3.45 -1.60
N SER A 173 -11.05 3.20 -2.05
CA SER A 173 -12.01 2.36 -1.30
C SER A 173 -11.65 0.87 -1.25
N HIS A 174 -10.86 0.37 -2.20
CA HIS A 174 -10.49 -1.04 -2.31
C HIS A 174 -9.00 -1.31 -2.09
N TYR A 175 -8.17 -0.29 -2.22
CA TYR A 175 -6.72 -0.39 -2.09
C TYR A 175 -6.12 0.97 -1.72
N SER A 176 -4.85 1.00 -1.32
CA SER A 176 -4.06 2.23 -1.26
C SER A 176 -2.75 2.05 -2.01
N VAL A 177 -2.23 3.17 -2.53
CA VAL A 177 -0.95 3.23 -3.24
C VAL A 177 0.02 4.03 -2.40
N LYS A 178 1.20 3.47 -2.14
CA LYS A 178 2.23 4.04 -1.30
C LYS A 178 3.50 4.24 -2.10
N CYS A 179 4.16 5.37 -1.88
CA CYS A 179 5.46 5.68 -2.45
C CYS A 179 6.31 6.33 -1.35
N TYR A 180 7.42 5.72 -0.96
CA TYR A 180 8.23 6.24 0.15
C TYR A 180 9.72 5.89 -0.02
N ASP A 181 10.58 6.67 0.64
CA ASP A 181 12.01 6.47 0.63
C ASP A 181 12.39 5.34 1.60
N LYS A 182 12.64 4.16 1.04
CA LYS A 182 13.04 2.95 1.76
C LYS A 182 14.49 3.03 2.23
N GLY A 183 15.32 3.74 1.47
CA GLY A 183 16.71 4.01 1.81
C GLY A 183 16.78 4.83 3.08
N LEU A 184 16.07 5.95 3.12
CA LEU A 184 15.95 6.81 4.29
C LEU A 184 15.37 6.05 5.49
N GLN A 185 14.30 5.26 5.30
CA GLN A 185 13.70 4.46 6.38
C GLN A 185 14.70 3.51 7.07
N ASN A 186 15.72 3.03 6.35
CA ASN A 186 16.67 2.03 6.83
C ASN A 186 18.11 2.55 6.89
N ASN A 187 18.33 3.87 6.80
CA ASN A 187 19.64 4.52 6.78
C ASN A 187 20.61 3.92 5.73
N LEU A 188 20.12 3.67 4.52
CA LEU A 188 20.93 3.17 3.41
C LEU A 188 21.63 4.33 2.69
N SER A 189 22.84 4.10 2.19
CA SER A 189 23.60 5.09 1.42
C SER A 189 23.09 5.27 -0.01
N SER A 190 22.39 4.27 -0.55
CA SER A 190 21.86 4.28 -1.91
C SER A 190 20.39 4.71 -1.95
N PRO A 191 19.96 5.57 -2.90
CA PRO A 191 18.56 5.92 -3.09
C PRO A 191 17.71 4.69 -3.43
N LEU A 192 16.75 4.38 -2.55
CA LEU A 192 15.88 3.23 -2.71
C LEU A 192 14.44 3.65 -2.45
N MET A 193 13.63 3.70 -3.51
CA MET A 193 12.21 4.00 -3.40
C MET A 193 11.41 2.72 -3.23
N ARG A 194 10.42 2.70 -2.34
CA ARG A 194 9.41 1.65 -2.31
C ARG A 194 8.15 2.12 -3.01
N PHE A 195 7.64 1.30 -3.92
CA PHE A 195 6.29 1.45 -4.47
C PHE A 195 5.43 0.26 -4.04
N GLU A 196 4.28 0.51 -3.39
CA GLU A 196 3.39 -0.54 -2.88
C GLU A 196 1.93 -0.29 -3.22
N VAL A 197 1.20 -1.37 -3.46
CA VAL A 197 -0.26 -1.40 -3.52
C VAL A 197 -0.76 -2.32 -2.39
N ARG A 198 -1.42 -1.72 -1.39
CA ARG A 198 -2.10 -2.45 -0.32
C ARG A 198 -3.53 -2.74 -0.75
N CYS A 199 -3.82 -4.00 -1.05
CA CYS A 199 -5.16 -4.46 -1.39
C CYS A 199 -5.97 -4.67 -0.10
N ILE A 200 -7.01 -3.86 0.12
CA ILE A 200 -7.81 -3.87 1.35
C ILE A 200 -9.01 -4.82 1.23
N LYS A 201 -9.60 -4.92 0.03
CA LYS A 201 -10.76 -5.80 -0.23
C LYS A 201 -10.39 -6.93 -1.18
N MET A 202 -10.76 -8.16 -0.83
CA MET A 202 -10.47 -9.36 -1.64
C MET A 202 -11.10 -9.36 -3.04
N GLN A 203 -12.19 -8.61 -3.26
CA GLN A 203 -12.77 -8.39 -4.60
C GLN A 203 -11.76 -7.81 -5.61
N TYR A 204 -10.73 -7.11 -5.14
CA TYR A 204 -9.67 -6.60 -6.00
C TYR A 204 -8.71 -7.73 -6.44
N LEU A 205 -8.37 -8.63 -5.51
CA LEU A 205 -7.46 -9.75 -5.74
C LEU A 205 -8.12 -10.94 -6.46
N SER A 206 -9.43 -11.10 -6.34
CA SER A 206 -10.17 -12.21 -6.96
C SER A 206 -10.04 -12.24 -8.48
N LYS A 207 -9.79 -11.09 -9.13
CA LYS A 207 -9.53 -10.99 -10.58
C LYS A 207 -8.22 -11.67 -11.01
N TYR A 208 -7.32 -11.90 -10.05
CA TYR A 208 -6.02 -12.55 -10.25
C TYR A 208 -6.02 -13.98 -9.70
N ASN A 209 -7.19 -14.53 -9.36
CA ASN A 209 -7.34 -15.88 -8.79
C ASN A 209 -6.50 -16.11 -7.50
N ILE A 210 -6.32 -15.05 -6.70
CA ILE A 210 -5.68 -15.08 -5.39
C ILE A 210 -6.75 -15.10 -4.29
N LEU A 211 -6.79 -16.17 -3.51
CA LEU A 211 -7.68 -16.32 -2.36
C LEU A 211 -6.95 -16.85 -1.13
N THR A 212 -6.04 -17.81 -1.33
CA THR A 212 -5.37 -18.57 -0.28
C THR A 212 -3.87 -18.30 -0.29
N LEU A 213 -3.16 -18.69 0.78
CA LEU A 213 -1.71 -18.58 0.82
C LEU A 213 -1.04 -19.52 -0.21
N ALA A 214 -1.67 -20.66 -0.52
CA ALA A 214 -1.21 -21.56 -1.59
C ALA A 214 -1.22 -20.88 -2.97
N ASP A 215 -2.12 -19.92 -3.21
CA ASP A 215 -2.12 -19.19 -4.48
C ASP A 215 -0.87 -18.30 -4.66
N LEU A 216 -0.20 -17.94 -3.57
CA LEU A 216 1.05 -17.18 -3.61
C LEU A 216 2.29 -18.05 -3.89
N THR A 217 2.14 -19.38 -3.87
CA THR A 217 3.20 -20.33 -4.27
C THR A 217 3.08 -20.77 -5.73
N ASP A 218 2.03 -20.33 -6.42
CA ASP A 218 1.83 -20.53 -7.86
C ASP A 218 2.55 -19.43 -8.65
N ARG A 219 3.46 -19.84 -9.53
CA ARG A 219 4.33 -18.92 -10.28
C ARG A 219 3.56 -18.05 -11.27
N ASP A 220 2.55 -18.59 -11.94
CA ASP A 220 1.81 -17.89 -12.98
C ASP A 220 0.86 -16.87 -12.37
N LYS A 221 0.17 -17.26 -11.28
CA LYS A 221 -0.65 -16.33 -10.49
C LYS A 221 0.21 -15.20 -9.94
N MET A 222 1.37 -15.53 -9.36
CA MET A 222 2.30 -14.52 -8.85
C MET A 222 2.80 -13.60 -9.96
N ARG A 223 3.26 -14.12 -11.10
CA ARG A 223 3.68 -13.30 -12.24
C ARG A 223 2.60 -12.31 -12.68
N SER A 224 1.33 -12.71 -12.64
CA SER A 224 0.21 -11.83 -13.03
C SER A 224 0.08 -10.57 -12.16
N LEU A 225 0.56 -10.59 -10.90
CA LEU A 225 0.43 -9.49 -9.96
C LEU A 225 1.27 -8.26 -10.33
N VAL A 226 2.25 -8.37 -11.23
CA VAL A 226 2.97 -7.20 -11.76
C VAL A 226 2.03 -6.18 -12.41
N SER A 227 0.92 -6.66 -12.99
CA SER A 227 -0.09 -5.81 -13.60
C SER A 227 -0.77 -4.88 -12.59
N ILE A 228 -0.85 -5.26 -11.31
CA ILE A 228 -1.38 -4.40 -10.24
C ILE A 228 -0.46 -3.20 -10.04
N LEU A 229 0.85 -3.45 -9.90
CA LEU A 229 1.85 -2.40 -9.73
C LEU A 229 1.94 -1.52 -10.98
N SER A 230 1.97 -2.13 -12.17
CA SER A 230 2.07 -1.42 -13.45
C SER A 230 0.86 -0.52 -13.69
N THR A 231 -0.35 -1.04 -13.45
CA THR A 231 -1.59 -0.26 -13.60
C THR A 231 -1.66 0.87 -12.58
N ALA A 232 -1.24 0.62 -11.34
CA ALA A 232 -1.18 1.66 -10.32
C ALA A 232 -0.16 2.75 -10.71
N TRP A 233 1.05 2.37 -11.11
CA TRP A 233 2.09 3.31 -11.52
C TRP A 233 1.68 4.14 -12.74
N ASN A 234 1.08 3.51 -13.75
CA ASN A 234 0.55 4.21 -14.92
C ASN A 234 -0.50 5.27 -14.56
N ASN A 235 -1.20 5.10 -13.44
CA ASN A 235 -2.17 6.06 -12.94
C ASN A 235 -1.58 7.16 -12.06
N VAL A 236 -0.30 7.07 -11.70
CA VAL A 236 0.42 8.16 -11.01
C VAL A 236 0.58 9.34 -11.97
N LEU A 237 0.33 10.54 -11.46
CA LEU A 237 0.66 11.81 -12.09
C LEU A 237 2.00 12.29 -11.53
N VAL A 238 3.04 12.20 -12.35
CA VAL A 238 4.39 12.67 -12.04
C VAL A 238 4.61 14.01 -12.72
N SER A 239 5.17 14.96 -11.99
CA SER A 239 5.65 16.24 -12.50
C SER A 239 7.17 16.22 -12.61
N ASP A 240 7.67 15.95 -13.81
CA ASP A 240 9.10 16.03 -14.11
C ASP A 240 9.55 17.50 -14.06
N ARG A 241 10.45 17.82 -13.12
CA ARG A 241 10.86 19.21 -12.83
C ARG A 241 11.92 19.74 -13.79
N ASP A 242 12.54 18.86 -14.56
CA ASP A 242 13.56 19.15 -15.56
C ASP A 242 12.99 19.61 -16.91
N VAL A 243 11.67 19.61 -17.08
CA VAL A 243 11.02 20.15 -18.28
C VAL A 243 11.27 21.66 -18.36
N ASP A 244 11.96 22.10 -19.41
CA ASP A 244 12.10 23.52 -19.70
C ASP A 244 10.75 24.09 -20.17
N THR A 245 10.16 24.96 -19.35
CA THR A 245 8.91 25.64 -19.67
C THR A 245 9.09 26.79 -20.64
N ASN A 246 10.33 27.20 -20.90
CA ASN A 246 10.64 28.34 -21.76
C ASN A 246 10.76 28.00 -23.25
N LEU A 247 10.67 26.73 -23.62
CA LEU A 247 10.80 26.25 -24.99
C LEU A 247 9.91 27.04 -25.98
N PRO A 248 10.47 27.57 -27.09
CA PRO A 248 9.71 28.32 -28.10
C PRO A 248 8.60 27.49 -28.76
N SER A 249 8.75 26.17 -28.81
CA SER A 249 7.77 25.25 -29.41
C SER A 249 6.52 25.03 -28.55
N LEU A 250 6.49 25.52 -27.30
CA LEU A 250 5.33 25.36 -26.41
C LEU A 250 4.31 26.46 -26.67
N SER A 251 3.06 26.05 -26.91
CA SER A 251 1.92 26.97 -26.92
C SER A 251 1.77 27.67 -25.56
N VAL A 252 1.11 28.83 -25.54
CA VAL A 252 0.83 29.57 -24.30
C VAL A 252 0.07 28.70 -23.29
N ALA A 253 -0.91 27.93 -23.76
CA ALA A 253 -1.68 27.02 -22.93
C ALA A 253 -0.85 25.85 -22.37
N ASP A 254 0.01 25.23 -23.19
CA ASP A 254 0.88 24.13 -22.75
C ASP A 254 1.91 24.61 -21.72
N ARG A 255 2.46 25.80 -21.92
CA ARG A 255 3.37 26.45 -20.96
C ARG A 255 2.67 26.71 -19.63
N ALA A 256 1.49 27.32 -19.66
CA ALA A 256 0.70 27.56 -18.45
C ALA A 256 0.36 26.25 -17.73
N LEU A 257 0.03 25.19 -18.47
CA LEU A 257 -0.25 23.87 -17.90
C LEU A 257 0.99 23.25 -17.27
N LEU A 258 2.17 23.36 -17.89
CA LEU A 258 3.42 22.84 -17.33
C LEU A 258 3.85 23.58 -16.06
N VAL A 259 3.69 24.91 -16.02
CA VAL A 259 4.01 25.72 -14.85
C VAL A 259 3.06 25.39 -13.70
N ASN A 260 1.75 25.51 -13.92
CA ASN A 260 0.76 25.29 -12.86
C ASN A 260 0.65 23.81 -12.45
N GLY A 261 0.80 22.90 -13.42
CA GLY A 261 0.69 21.45 -13.21
C GLY A 261 1.80 20.86 -12.35
N ARG A 262 2.83 21.63 -11.99
CA ARG A 262 3.84 21.24 -10.99
C ARG A 262 3.29 21.22 -9.56
N HIS A 263 2.18 21.92 -9.31
CA HIS A 263 1.64 22.12 -7.98
C HIS A 263 0.41 21.23 -7.74
N ARG A 264 0.38 20.55 -6.60
CA ARG A 264 -0.75 19.67 -6.22
C ARG A 264 -2.06 20.47 -6.12
N ARG A 265 -2.01 21.69 -5.57
CA ARG A 265 -3.18 22.55 -5.34
C ARG A 265 -3.92 22.87 -6.64
N PHE A 266 -3.20 23.14 -7.73
CA PHE A 266 -3.78 23.36 -9.06
C PHE A 266 -4.68 22.19 -9.48
N TRP A 267 -4.18 20.96 -9.33
CA TRP A 267 -4.93 19.74 -9.67
C TRP A 267 -6.11 19.48 -8.74
N GLU A 268 -5.97 19.77 -7.44
CA GLU A 268 -7.06 19.64 -6.45
C GLU A 268 -8.21 20.60 -6.78
N GLN A 269 -7.90 21.87 -7.05
CA GLN A 269 -8.89 22.88 -7.46
C GLN A 269 -9.56 22.49 -8.79
N LEU A 270 -8.76 22.12 -9.79
CA LEU A 270 -9.30 21.73 -11.09
C LEU A 270 -10.24 20.52 -10.99
N HIS A 271 -9.90 19.52 -10.17
CA HIS A 271 -10.76 18.35 -9.94
C HIS A 271 -12.05 18.70 -9.20
N ALA A 272 -11.99 19.63 -8.23
CA ALA A 272 -13.15 20.09 -7.48
C ALA A 272 -14.14 20.86 -8.38
N CYS A 273 -13.61 21.73 -9.26
CA CYS A 273 -14.43 22.55 -10.14
C CYS A 273 -14.95 21.79 -11.37
N ASN A 274 -14.10 21.04 -12.07
CA ASN A 274 -14.49 20.34 -13.30
C ASN A 274 -13.70 19.03 -13.51
N ARG A 275 -14.34 17.89 -13.22
CA ARG A 275 -13.74 16.56 -13.34
C ARG A 275 -13.35 16.18 -14.77
N SER A 276 -14.13 16.61 -15.77
CA SER A 276 -13.84 16.30 -17.18
C SER A 276 -12.59 17.05 -17.64
N LEU A 277 -12.54 18.35 -17.33
CA LEU A 277 -11.39 19.20 -17.60
C LEU A 277 -10.13 18.71 -16.88
N PHE A 278 -10.25 18.29 -15.62
CA PHE A 278 -9.17 17.65 -14.87
C PHE A 278 -8.59 16.45 -15.63
N ASN A 279 -9.43 15.53 -16.09
CA ASN A 279 -8.97 14.35 -16.81
C ASN A 279 -8.29 14.72 -18.14
N ARG A 280 -8.86 15.66 -18.90
CA ARG A 280 -8.28 16.17 -20.15
C ARG A 280 -6.91 16.81 -19.93
N ARG A 281 -6.80 17.75 -19.00
CA ARG A 281 -5.54 18.45 -18.67
C ARG A 281 -4.51 17.49 -18.07
N ARG A 282 -4.93 16.50 -17.28
CA ARG A 282 -4.04 15.46 -16.72
C ARG A 282 -3.40 14.61 -17.82
N ILE A 283 -4.18 14.18 -18.81
CA ILE A 283 -3.67 13.42 -19.96
C ILE A 283 -2.66 14.29 -20.73
N LYS A 284 -3.03 15.53 -21.05
CA LYS A 284 -2.16 16.46 -21.77
C LYS A 284 -0.85 16.76 -21.01
N PHE A 285 -0.90 16.98 -19.70
CA PHE A 285 0.29 17.21 -18.88
C PHE A 285 1.24 16.00 -18.88
N LYS A 286 0.69 14.77 -18.81
CA LYS A 286 1.51 13.56 -18.96
C LYS A 286 2.20 13.48 -20.32
N GLU A 287 1.51 13.85 -21.39
CA GLU A 287 2.09 13.89 -22.74
C GLU A 287 3.20 14.94 -22.85
N LEU A 288 3.01 16.12 -22.26
CA LEU A 288 4.02 17.19 -22.25
C LEU A 288 5.27 16.77 -21.48
N ASN A 289 5.12 16.19 -20.28
CA ASN A 289 6.27 15.67 -19.51
C ASN A 289 7.01 14.59 -20.31
N ARG A 290 6.28 13.64 -20.91
CA ARG A 290 6.89 12.60 -21.74
C ARG A 290 7.67 13.15 -22.94
N LYS A 291 7.19 14.25 -23.54
CA LYS A 291 7.81 14.85 -24.73
C LYS A 291 9.02 15.71 -24.41
N HIS A 292 9.00 16.40 -23.26
CA HIS A 292 9.95 17.48 -22.97
C HIS A 292 10.85 17.23 -21.76
N SER A 293 10.60 16.19 -20.94
CA SER A 293 11.49 15.81 -19.84
C SER A 293 12.66 14.98 -20.38
N ALA A 294 13.88 15.33 -19.95
CA ALA A 294 15.06 14.53 -20.24
C ALA A 294 15.10 13.26 -19.36
N THR A 295 14.69 13.41 -18.10
CA THR A 295 14.65 12.35 -17.08
C THR A 295 13.52 11.37 -17.35
N ASN A 296 12.34 11.88 -17.75
CA ASN A 296 11.15 11.10 -18.05
C ASN A 296 10.87 10.05 -16.95
N ALA A 297 10.86 10.52 -15.69
CA ALA A 297 10.95 9.66 -14.51
C ALA A 297 9.78 8.67 -14.44
N HIS A 298 8.58 9.09 -14.91
CA HIS A 298 7.42 8.21 -14.99
C HIS A 298 7.68 6.95 -15.83
N GLN A 299 8.24 7.11 -17.04
CA GLN A 299 8.53 5.98 -17.91
C GLN A 299 9.71 5.15 -17.41
N ASN A 300 10.75 5.80 -16.91
CA ASN A 300 11.91 5.09 -16.37
C ASN A 300 11.53 4.20 -15.17
N ILE A 301 10.75 4.73 -14.23
CA ILE A 301 10.26 3.91 -13.09
C ILE A 301 9.31 2.81 -13.58
N SER A 302 8.50 3.06 -14.61
CA SER A 302 7.64 2.02 -15.19
C SER A 302 8.46 0.82 -15.70
N LYS A 303 9.59 1.09 -16.39
CA LYS A 303 10.53 0.04 -16.82
C LYS A 303 11.16 -0.67 -15.62
N LEU A 304 11.68 0.09 -14.66
CA LEU A 304 12.30 -0.46 -13.45
C LEU A 304 11.35 -1.36 -12.64
N ILE A 305 10.04 -1.05 -12.60
CA ILE A 305 9.03 -1.91 -11.96
C ILE A 305 8.98 -3.29 -12.63
N ILE A 306 8.96 -3.33 -13.97
CA ILE A 306 8.92 -4.59 -14.71
C ILE A 306 10.24 -5.35 -14.55
N GLU A 307 11.37 -4.67 -14.74
CA GLU A 307 12.71 -5.27 -14.64
C GLU A 307 12.96 -5.84 -13.24
N GLU A 308 12.68 -5.07 -12.19
CA GLU A 308 12.83 -5.55 -10.82
C GLU A 308 11.88 -6.72 -10.55
N TRP A 309 10.60 -6.63 -10.98
CA TRP A 309 9.65 -7.72 -10.78
C TRP A 309 10.09 -9.02 -11.45
N ASP A 310 10.52 -8.98 -12.71
CA ASP A 310 11.00 -10.16 -13.43
C ASP A 310 12.25 -10.74 -12.78
N SER A 311 13.14 -9.88 -12.26
CA SER A 311 14.34 -10.32 -11.54
C SER A 311 14.04 -11.20 -10.32
N LEU A 312 12.89 -10.98 -9.66
CA LEU A 312 12.47 -11.76 -8.48
C LEU A 312 12.14 -13.23 -8.80
N PHE A 313 12.09 -13.59 -10.08
CA PHE A 313 11.83 -14.95 -10.56
C PHE A 313 13.03 -15.60 -11.25
N LEU A 314 14.19 -14.95 -11.29
CA LEU A 314 15.39 -15.45 -11.98
C LEU A 314 16.19 -16.46 -11.14
N ASP A 315 16.06 -16.42 -9.82
CA ASP A 315 16.78 -17.33 -8.93
C ASP A 315 16.03 -18.66 -8.78
N GLY A 316 16.63 -19.72 -9.30
CA GLY A 316 16.17 -21.10 -9.14
C GLY A 316 16.41 -21.95 -10.38
N THR A 317 17.62 -22.52 -10.49
CA THR A 317 17.82 -23.78 -11.22
C THR A 317 16.73 -24.76 -10.78
N PHE A 318 15.91 -25.21 -11.73
CA PHE A 318 14.90 -26.23 -11.53
C PHE A 318 15.54 -27.48 -10.94
N LEU A 319 15.49 -27.64 -9.61
CA LEU A 319 15.44 -28.97 -9.03
C LEU A 319 13.96 -29.25 -8.81
N PRO A 320 13.36 -30.19 -9.56
CA PRO A 320 11.99 -30.60 -9.27
C PRO A 320 11.95 -31.03 -7.80
N VAL A 321 11.00 -30.49 -7.05
CA VAL A 321 10.62 -31.05 -5.76
C VAL A 321 10.19 -32.48 -6.05
N ALA A 322 11.09 -33.44 -5.81
CA ALA A 322 10.76 -34.83 -5.88
C ALA A 322 9.59 -35.03 -4.91
N LYS A 323 8.46 -35.52 -5.43
CA LYS A 323 7.43 -36.10 -4.59
C LYS A 323 8.15 -37.12 -3.72
N ILE A 324 8.24 -36.88 -2.41
CA ILE A 324 8.65 -37.90 -1.47
C ILE A 324 7.49 -38.88 -1.40
N GLY A 325 7.49 -39.79 -2.37
CA GLY A 325 6.82 -41.07 -2.30
C GLY A 325 7.74 -42.04 -1.56
N SER A 326 7.13 -42.86 -0.74
CA SER A 326 7.72 -43.94 0.04
C SER A 326 8.71 -44.82 -0.72
N ASP A 327 9.69 -45.28 0.06
CA ASP A 327 10.49 -46.50 -0.05
C ASP A 327 11.82 -46.53 -0.81
N ASP A 328 12.74 -47.17 -0.07
CA ASP A 328 14.00 -47.82 -0.38
C ASP A 328 15.26 -47.00 -0.70
N GLY A 329 16.15 -47.04 0.28
CA GLY A 329 17.49 -46.48 0.26
C GLY A 329 18.37 -47.03 -0.85
N ARG A 330 19.09 -46.10 -1.48
CA ARG A 330 20.49 -46.18 -1.91
C ARG A 330 20.86 -44.80 -2.47
N GLU A 331 21.75 -44.10 -1.78
CA GLU A 331 22.30 -42.82 -2.23
C GLU A 331 23.11 -43.03 -3.52
N ASN A 332 22.70 -42.37 -4.60
CA ASN A 332 23.54 -42.11 -5.76
C ASN A 332 23.51 -40.59 -6.00
N ILE A 333 24.52 -39.89 -5.49
CA ILE A 333 24.73 -38.45 -5.74
C ILE A 333 25.36 -38.31 -7.14
N PRO A 334 24.70 -37.70 -8.15
CA PRO A 334 25.32 -37.46 -9.43
C PRO A 334 26.29 -36.28 -9.31
N THR A 335 27.58 -36.52 -9.53
CA THR A 335 28.58 -35.45 -9.62
C THR A 335 28.44 -34.70 -10.96
N ILE A 336 28.02 -33.43 -10.93
CA ILE A 336 27.96 -32.58 -12.13
C ILE A 336 29.31 -31.85 -12.29
N LYS A 337 30.09 -32.23 -13.31
CA LYS A 337 31.26 -31.46 -13.76
C LYS A 337 30.80 -30.29 -14.64
N ILE A 338 30.86 -29.08 -14.11
CA ILE A 338 30.64 -27.86 -14.90
C ILE A 338 31.93 -27.50 -15.64
N LYS A 339 31.90 -27.53 -16.97
CA LYS A 339 32.93 -26.91 -17.82
C LYS A 339 32.33 -25.68 -18.52
N SER A 340 32.58 -24.48 -18.02
CA SER A 340 32.70 -23.31 -18.89
C SER A 340 33.50 -22.18 -18.21
N LYS A 341 34.53 -21.69 -18.92
CA LYS A 341 35.46 -20.64 -18.48
C LYS A 341 34.89 -19.21 -18.61
N SER A 342 33.60 -19.02 -18.89
CA SER A 342 33.03 -17.67 -19.15
C SER A 342 32.24 -17.06 -18.00
N VAL A 343 31.94 -17.80 -16.93
CA VAL A 343 31.18 -17.27 -15.78
C VAL A 343 32.08 -16.58 -14.75
N LEU A 344 33.37 -16.94 -14.69
CA LEU A 344 34.31 -16.41 -13.70
C LEU A 344 34.71 -14.94 -13.95
N ASN A 345 34.62 -14.45 -15.19
CA ASN A 345 35.04 -13.09 -15.54
C ASN A 345 33.99 -12.01 -15.22
N HIS A 346 32.73 -12.38 -14.92
CA HIS A 346 31.70 -11.43 -14.50
C HIS A 346 31.67 -11.21 -12.98
N ILE A 347 32.26 -12.14 -12.22
CA ILE A 347 32.35 -12.08 -10.74
C ILE A 347 33.57 -11.24 -10.28
N LEU A 348 34.59 -11.06 -11.13
CA LEU A 348 35.87 -10.41 -10.79
C LEU A 348 35.96 -8.91 -11.16
N LYS A 349 34.84 -8.20 -11.37
CA LYS A 349 34.84 -6.74 -11.62
C LYS A 349 33.96 -5.96 -10.65
N GLN A 350 34.18 -6.15 -9.35
CA GLN A 350 33.74 -5.18 -8.33
C GLN A 350 35.00 -4.60 -7.64
N PRO A 351 35.04 -3.29 -7.36
CA PRO A 351 36.18 -2.70 -6.67
C PRO A 351 36.29 -3.25 -5.24
N SER A 352 37.52 -3.64 -4.89
CA SER A 352 37.90 -4.24 -3.61
C SER A 352 37.62 -3.32 -2.41
N ILE A 353 36.87 -3.84 -1.44
CA ILE A 353 36.73 -3.29 -0.09
C ILE A 353 38.07 -3.49 0.66
N PRO A 354 38.66 -2.48 1.31
CA PRO A 354 39.88 -2.70 2.10
C PRO A 354 39.58 -3.52 3.36
N ALA A 355 40.49 -4.46 3.65
CA ALA A 355 40.39 -5.45 4.72
C ALA A 355 40.30 -4.84 6.14
N PRO A 356 39.67 -5.55 7.10
CA PRO A 356 39.49 -5.06 8.47
C PRO A 356 40.80 -5.13 9.28
N ILE A 357 41.03 -4.07 10.07
CA ILE A 357 42.11 -3.97 11.05
C ILE A 357 41.83 -4.93 12.22
N THR A 358 42.87 -5.66 12.64
CA THR A 358 42.89 -6.70 13.68
C THR A 358 42.65 -6.12 15.09
N PRO A 359 42.18 -6.91 16.09
CA PRO A 359 41.59 -6.40 17.31
C PRO A 359 42.62 -6.12 18.42
N LEU A 360 42.37 -5.08 19.21
CA LEU A 360 43.08 -4.80 20.47
C LEU A 360 42.27 -5.26 21.69
N LYS A 361 43.03 -5.78 22.65
CA LYS A 361 42.70 -6.63 23.79
C LYS A 361 41.61 -6.14 24.77
N SER A 362 40.99 -7.16 25.36
CA SER A 362 40.20 -7.22 26.60
C SER A 362 40.63 -6.31 27.75
N ILE A 363 39.65 -5.66 28.39
CA ILE A 363 39.65 -5.35 29.84
C ILE A 363 38.24 -5.60 30.39
N THR A 364 38.18 -6.28 31.54
CA THR A 364 37.04 -6.75 32.35
C THR A 364 36.19 -5.63 32.99
N PRO A 365 34.97 -5.93 33.47
CA PRO A 365 34.04 -4.94 34.01
C PRO A 365 34.26 -4.65 35.50
N ILE A 366 34.03 -3.40 35.92
CA ILE A 366 33.87 -3.02 37.32
C ILE A 366 32.54 -2.28 37.48
N SER A 367 31.82 -2.69 38.52
CA SER A 367 30.55 -2.24 39.06
C SER A 367 30.54 -0.80 39.59
N GLY A 368 29.35 -0.18 39.63
CA GLY A 368 28.90 0.54 40.83
C GLY A 368 28.66 2.05 40.72
N ASN A 369 27.36 2.39 40.81
CA ASN A 369 26.72 3.51 41.51
C ASN A 369 26.97 5.01 41.20
N GLU A 370 25.82 5.67 41.00
CA GLU A 370 25.33 6.95 41.55
C GLU A 370 26.07 8.27 41.30
N GLY A 371 25.28 9.31 40.95
CA GLY A 371 25.61 10.69 41.30
C GLY A 371 25.37 11.75 40.21
N ARG A 372 24.30 12.53 40.40
CA ARG A 372 24.15 13.90 39.85
C ARG A 372 25.40 14.75 40.15
N ILE A 373 25.77 15.65 39.22
CA ILE A 373 25.90 17.11 39.41
C ILE A 373 26.30 17.76 38.06
N ALA A 374 25.84 18.99 37.88
CA ALA A 374 25.99 19.86 36.72
C ALA A 374 27.29 20.68 36.75
N GLU A 375 27.80 21.04 35.57
CA GLU A 375 28.53 22.29 35.24
C GLU A 375 28.81 22.24 33.72
N LYS A 376 28.16 23.05 32.88
CA LYS A 376 28.61 24.38 32.40
C LYS A 376 30.13 24.45 32.14
N ASP A 377 30.51 24.40 30.85
CA ASP A 377 31.21 25.52 30.20
C ASP A 377 31.34 25.34 28.67
N ASN A 378 30.57 26.19 27.99
CA ASN A 378 30.83 27.07 26.86
C ASN A 378 32.02 26.87 25.87
N ILE A 379 31.71 27.22 24.61
CA ILE A 379 32.56 27.64 23.46
C ILE A 379 33.04 26.51 22.52
N ASN A 380 32.39 26.35 21.35
CA ASN A 380 32.74 27.14 20.16
C ASN A 380 31.63 27.09 19.10
N GLN A 381 31.25 28.26 18.62
CA GLN A 381 30.25 28.48 17.57
C GLN A 381 30.91 28.33 16.21
N ASP A 382 30.48 27.35 15.41
CA ASP A 382 30.59 27.43 13.96
C ASP A 382 29.18 27.47 13.35
N LYS A 383 28.94 28.57 12.63
CA LYS A 383 27.73 28.88 11.91
C LYS A 383 27.42 27.78 10.90
N ILE A 384 26.31 27.09 11.09
CA ILE A 384 25.63 26.36 10.01
C ILE A 384 24.36 27.17 9.72
N GLU A 385 24.33 27.77 8.53
CA GLU A 385 23.15 28.40 7.97
C GLU A 385 22.02 27.37 7.91
N VAL A 386 20.96 27.63 8.68
CA VAL A 386 19.71 26.90 8.60
C VAL A 386 18.99 27.45 7.37
N GLU A 387 19.03 26.73 6.25
CA GLU A 387 18.05 26.93 5.20
C GLU A 387 16.68 26.53 5.77
N GLU A 388 15.90 27.53 6.19
CA GLU A 388 14.47 27.36 6.44
C GLU A 388 13.82 26.79 5.18
N ALA A 389 13.30 25.57 5.29
CA ALA A 389 12.39 24.99 4.30
C ALA A 389 11.07 25.77 4.33
N ILE A 390 11.04 26.89 3.60
CA ILE A 390 9.82 27.64 3.31
C ILE A 390 8.98 26.77 2.37
N ASP A 391 7.80 26.36 2.84
CA ASP A 391 6.74 25.77 2.03
C ASP A 391 6.23 26.87 1.10
N ILE A 392 6.72 26.91 -0.15
CA ILE A 392 6.30 27.92 -1.14
C ILE A 392 4.94 27.51 -1.73
N ASP A 393 3.89 27.69 -0.94
CA ASP A 393 2.50 27.74 -1.36
C ASP A 393 1.94 29.13 -0.98
N THR A 394 2.43 30.20 -1.63
CA THR A 394 1.83 31.53 -1.49
C THR A 394 0.41 31.54 -2.08
N PRO A 395 -0.65 31.91 -1.32
CA PRO A 395 -2.03 31.59 -1.69
C PRO A 395 -2.68 32.46 -2.78
N GLU A 396 -2.22 33.69 -2.98
CA GLU A 396 -3.09 34.76 -3.50
C GLU A 396 -3.13 34.85 -5.05
N VAL A 397 -2.06 34.43 -5.74
CA VAL A 397 -1.96 34.56 -7.21
C VAL A 397 -2.62 33.37 -7.95
N LEU A 398 -2.55 32.16 -7.38
CA LEU A 398 -3.12 30.94 -7.98
C LEU A 398 -4.65 30.90 -7.92
N GLU A 399 -5.25 31.49 -6.90
CA GLU A 399 -6.70 31.44 -6.64
C GLU A 399 -7.50 32.27 -7.68
N ASN A 400 -6.98 33.43 -8.07
CA ASN A 400 -7.63 34.30 -9.06
C ASN A 400 -7.52 33.76 -10.50
N LEU A 401 -6.35 33.25 -10.89
CA LEU A 401 -6.11 32.69 -12.24
C LEU A 401 -6.92 31.42 -12.52
N THR A 402 -7.09 30.55 -11.52
CA THR A 402 -7.85 29.30 -11.68
C THR A 402 -9.36 29.51 -11.67
N THR A 403 -9.87 30.46 -10.88
CA THR A 403 -11.30 30.79 -10.81
C THR A 403 -11.77 31.43 -12.11
N GLU A 404 -11.00 32.37 -12.67
CA GLU A 404 -11.30 32.98 -13.98
C GLU A 404 -11.24 31.97 -15.12
N GLN A 405 -10.24 31.07 -15.13
CA GLN A 405 -10.16 30.00 -16.15
C GLN A 405 -11.34 29.03 -16.06
N CYS A 406 -11.81 28.71 -14.86
CA CYS A 406 -12.96 27.83 -14.69
C CYS A 406 -14.29 28.51 -15.08
N LEU A 407 -14.40 29.82 -14.94
CA LEU A 407 -15.57 30.60 -15.33
C LEU A 407 -15.60 30.89 -16.84
N GLN A 408 -14.47 31.26 -17.45
CA GLN A 408 -14.38 31.59 -18.87
C GLN A 408 -14.61 30.36 -19.78
N GLU A 409 -14.01 29.20 -19.48
CA GLU A 409 -14.19 28.00 -20.32
C GLU A 409 -15.57 27.33 -20.14
N ASN A 410 -16.30 27.63 -19.06
CA ASN A 410 -17.69 27.19 -18.89
C ASN A 410 -18.68 28.03 -19.71
N GLN A 411 -18.33 29.27 -20.09
CA GLN A 411 -19.16 30.14 -20.94
C GLN A 411 -19.02 29.81 -22.43
N GLU A 412 -17.88 29.30 -22.88
CA GLU A 412 -17.66 28.92 -24.29
C GLU A 412 -18.34 27.60 -24.69
N HIS A 413 -18.89 26.83 -23.75
CA HIS A 413 -19.50 25.52 -24.01
C HIS A 413 -21.03 25.48 -23.97
N ASP A 414 -21.72 26.61 -23.75
CA ASP A 414 -23.19 26.68 -23.77
C ASP A 414 -23.68 27.82 -24.69
N ASN A 415 -23.66 27.58 -26.00
CA ASN A 415 -24.34 28.44 -26.97
C ASN A 415 -25.87 28.24 -26.88
N ARG A 416 -26.50 28.84 -25.88
CA ARG A 416 -27.92 29.23 -25.90
C ARG A 416 -28.06 30.64 -25.34
N ALA A 417 -28.82 31.45 -26.07
CA ALA A 417 -28.95 32.91 -25.92
C ALA A 417 -29.20 33.39 -24.47
N PRO A 418 -28.65 34.55 -24.06
CA PRO A 418 -28.83 35.06 -22.71
C PRO A 418 -30.24 35.66 -22.55
N ILE A 419 -30.93 35.25 -21.49
CA ILE A 419 -32.07 35.99 -20.93
C ILE A 419 -31.48 36.98 -19.92
N GLU A 420 -31.60 38.28 -20.20
CA GLU A 420 -31.33 39.36 -19.26
C GLU A 420 -32.23 39.20 -18.02
N LEU A 421 -31.62 39.10 -16.83
CA LEU A 421 -32.29 39.40 -15.58
C LEU A 421 -31.43 40.39 -14.79
N THR A 422 -31.92 41.61 -14.82
CA THR A 422 -31.43 42.80 -14.12
C THR A 422 -31.35 42.60 -12.61
N ALA A 423 -30.19 42.92 -12.05
CA ALA A 423 -29.97 43.04 -10.62
C ALA A 423 -30.72 44.26 -10.08
N LYS A 424 -31.88 44.05 -9.44
CA LYS A 424 -32.48 45.05 -8.53
C LYS A 424 -33.48 44.40 -7.57
N ALA A 425 -33.01 44.00 -6.39
CA ALA A 425 -33.73 44.07 -5.10
C ALA A 425 -32.94 43.31 -4.02
N ILE A 426 -32.15 44.05 -3.25
CA ILE A 426 -31.70 43.63 -1.92
C ILE A 426 -32.78 44.08 -0.91
N ASN A 427 -33.05 43.20 0.07
CA ASN A 427 -33.80 43.40 1.33
C ASN A 427 -35.33 43.47 1.27
N THR A 428 -35.99 42.35 1.55
CA THR A 428 -36.93 42.15 2.69
C THR A 428 -37.46 40.70 2.75
N ALA A 429 -37.65 40.16 3.97
CA ALA A 429 -38.27 38.87 4.34
C ALA A 429 -37.35 37.63 4.56
N ALA A 430 -36.74 37.58 5.75
CA ALA A 430 -36.84 36.57 6.84
C ALA A 430 -36.99 35.03 6.58
N PRO A 431 -36.58 34.19 7.56
CA PRO A 431 -36.16 32.80 7.40
C PRO A 431 -37.34 31.82 7.53
N ILE A 432 -38.06 31.55 6.43
CA ILE A 432 -39.08 30.47 6.40
C ILE A 432 -38.89 29.53 5.18
N ARG A 433 -38.02 29.87 4.23
CA ARG A 433 -37.82 29.08 2.99
C ARG A 433 -36.74 28.00 3.05
N GLN A 434 -35.85 27.97 4.04
CA GLN A 434 -34.76 26.98 4.08
C GLN A 434 -35.20 25.59 4.57
N GLU A 435 -36.16 25.49 5.49
CA GLU A 435 -36.63 24.18 5.99
C GLU A 435 -37.50 23.43 4.97
N GLN A 436 -38.36 24.14 4.22
CA GLN A 436 -39.22 23.49 3.21
C GLN A 436 -38.42 22.98 1.99
N VAL A 437 -37.34 23.68 1.61
CA VAL A 437 -36.44 23.25 0.53
C VAL A 437 -35.58 22.05 0.98
N SER A 438 -35.08 22.07 2.23
CA SER A 438 -34.35 20.97 2.86
C SER A 438 -35.17 19.67 2.90
N ALA A 439 -36.40 19.73 3.41
CA ALA A 439 -37.29 18.57 3.51
C ALA A 439 -37.67 17.99 2.13
N THR A 440 -37.79 18.85 1.11
CA THR A 440 -38.12 18.43 -0.26
C THR A 440 -36.93 17.73 -0.92
N LEU A 441 -35.71 18.23 -0.72
CA LEU A 441 -34.47 17.60 -1.21
C LEU A 441 -34.19 16.25 -0.53
N GLU A 442 -34.45 16.13 0.77
CA GLU A 442 -34.33 14.84 1.48
C GLU A 442 -35.36 13.81 0.97
N LYS A 443 -36.60 14.23 0.70
CA LYS A 443 -37.65 13.35 0.17
C LYS A 443 -37.31 12.87 -1.25
N GLN A 444 -36.77 13.74 -2.10
CA GLN A 444 -36.28 13.38 -3.44
C GLN A 444 -35.06 12.45 -3.37
N GLY A 445 -34.14 12.69 -2.43
CA GLY A 445 -33.00 11.81 -2.17
C GLY A 445 -33.42 10.39 -1.73
N ARG A 446 -34.40 10.28 -0.82
CA ARG A 446 -34.96 8.99 -0.39
C ARG A 446 -35.67 8.25 -1.51
N GLN A 447 -36.42 8.95 -2.36
CA GLN A 447 -37.05 8.34 -3.55
C GLN A 447 -36.01 7.84 -4.56
N ALA A 448 -34.96 8.62 -4.84
CA ALA A 448 -33.88 8.20 -5.74
C ALA A 448 -33.13 6.98 -5.19
N MET A 449 -32.87 6.93 -3.88
CA MET A 449 -32.25 5.78 -3.21
C MET A 449 -33.14 4.52 -3.30
N MET A 450 -34.44 4.66 -3.05
CA MET A 450 -35.40 3.56 -3.17
C MET A 450 -35.51 3.02 -4.60
N GLN A 451 -35.44 3.90 -5.60
CA GLN A 451 -35.48 3.49 -7.00
C GLN A 451 -34.21 2.72 -7.41
N ARG A 452 -33.04 3.13 -6.89
CA ARG A 452 -31.77 2.40 -7.07
C ARG A 452 -31.84 1.02 -6.41
N LEU A 453 -32.37 0.94 -5.18
CA LEU A 453 -32.52 -0.34 -4.46
C LEU A 453 -33.45 -1.31 -5.20
N LYS A 454 -34.59 -0.83 -5.71
CA LYS A 454 -35.51 -1.64 -6.55
C LYS A 454 -34.85 -2.14 -7.83
N THR A 455 -34.03 -1.30 -8.47
CA THR A 455 -33.30 -1.67 -9.69
C THR A 455 -32.25 -2.75 -9.41
N THR A 456 -31.49 -2.60 -8.32
CA THR A 456 -30.52 -3.60 -7.87
C THR A 456 -31.19 -4.94 -7.53
N LEU A 457 -32.31 -4.93 -6.80
CA LEU A 457 -33.06 -6.14 -6.47
C LEU A 457 -33.61 -6.84 -7.72
N ARG A 458 -34.08 -6.10 -8.74
CA ARG A 458 -34.48 -6.67 -10.04
C ARG A 458 -33.30 -7.34 -10.74
N LEU A 459 -32.13 -6.72 -10.77
CA LEU A 459 -30.93 -7.28 -11.40
C LEU A 459 -30.45 -8.55 -10.68
N VAL A 460 -30.51 -8.57 -9.35
CA VAL A 460 -30.22 -9.76 -8.53
C VAL A 460 -31.20 -10.89 -8.83
N ALA A 461 -32.50 -10.59 -8.89
CA ALA A 461 -33.54 -11.58 -9.23
C ALA A 461 -33.36 -12.16 -10.64
N ILE A 462 -33.03 -11.33 -11.64
CA ILE A 462 -32.73 -11.78 -13.01
C ILE A 462 -31.50 -12.69 -13.02
N THR A 463 -30.46 -12.34 -12.26
CA THR A 463 -29.22 -13.12 -12.17
C THR A 463 -29.46 -14.48 -11.50
N LEU A 464 -30.22 -14.51 -10.41
CA LEU A 464 -30.66 -15.75 -9.75
C LEU A 464 -31.52 -16.62 -10.67
N LYS A 465 -32.47 -16.03 -11.40
CA LYS A 465 -33.29 -16.78 -12.37
C LYS A 465 -32.44 -17.39 -13.50
N ARG A 466 -31.41 -16.68 -13.98
CA ARG A 466 -30.45 -17.21 -14.97
C ARG A 466 -29.56 -18.31 -14.41
N LEU A 467 -29.17 -18.23 -13.14
CA LEU A 467 -28.41 -19.27 -12.44
C LEU A 467 -29.25 -20.54 -12.24
N LEU A 468 -30.51 -20.40 -11.83
CA LEU A 468 -31.44 -21.52 -11.66
C LEU A 468 -31.73 -22.22 -13.00
N LEU A 469 -31.93 -21.46 -14.09
CA LEU A 469 -32.11 -22.03 -15.43
C LEU A 469 -30.86 -22.73 -15.98
N ARG A 470 -29.66 -22.40 -15.50
CA ARG A 470 -28.40 -23.08 -15.89
C ARG A 470 -28.12 -24.36 -15.09
N HIS A 471 -28.78 -24.55 -13.94
CA HIS A 471 -28.54 -25.69 -13.05
C HIS A 471 -29.65 -26.74 -13.03
N GLY A 472 -30.59 -26.69 -13.99
CA GLY A 472 -31.47 -27.82 -14.32
C GLY A 472 -32.08 -28.56 -13.13
N LYS A 473 -32.71 -27.83 -12.21
CA LYS A 473 -33.64 -28.38 -11.20
C LYS A 473 -34.95 -27.63 -11.25
#